data_AF-A0A8D0KTT2-F1
#
_entry.id   AF-A0A8D0KTT2-F1
#
_cell.length_a   1.000
_cell.length_b   1.000
_cell.length_c   1.000
_cell.angle_alpha   90.00
_cell.angle_beta   90.00
_cell.angle_gamma   90.00
#
_symmetry.space_group_name_H-M   'P 1'
#
loop_
_entity.id
_entity.type
_entity.pdbx_description
1 polymer ?
#
loop_
_entity_poly.entity_id
_entity_poly.type
_entity_poly.pdbx_seq_one_letter_code
_entity_poly.pdbx_strand_id
1 'polypeptide(L)'
;MVYSLVLREQWIRAKYEREEFVATRVCQDPCSAGSHEGFLWKRGRESRQFQKRRFLLSAREGVMKYYTKEVSPKAIISIENLNAMFQTEKIQHAHGLQITYKTDGQTRNLFVYHESGKEIVDWFNAIRAARYYYLRTTFPTVPEPELIPRITRNYIKEGYMEKTGPKQKEAFKVRWFCLDSQDRNLMYLKNPLDAFAQGQVFIGRRDEGYEVRAGLPQGVRVKKRKPAITVVTPMREFVFICENDREQREWIDALNGVIAQPLTG
;
A
#
# COMPACT_ATOMS: atom_id res chain seq x y z
N MET A 1 7.70 -12.20 -4.49
CA MET A 1 6.64 -11.36 -5.08
C MET A 1 5.56 -12.29 -5.61
N VAL A 2 4.49 -12.51 -4.86
CA VAL A 2 3.36 -13.33 -5.35
C VAL A 2 2.59 -12.44 -6.33
N TYR A 3 2.75 -12.66 -7.63
CA TYR A 3 1.94 -11.97 -8.62
C TYR A 3 0.47 -12.33 -8.37
N SER A 4 -0.40 -11.33 -8.27
CA SER A 4 -1.82 -11.56 -8.11
C SER A 4 -2.33 -12.43 -9.28
N LEU A 5 -3.00 -13.54 -8.97
CA LEU A 5 -3.48 -14.50 -9.97
C LEU A 5 -4.35 -13.81 -11.04
N VAL A 6 -5.22 -12.88 -10.61
CA VAL A 6 -6.08 -12.09 -11.51
C VAL A 6 -5.27 -11.21 -12.46
N LEU A 7 -4.16 -10.62 -12.02
CA LEU A 7 -3.30 -9.82 -12.91
C LEU A 7 -2.68 -10.70 -13.99
N ARG A 8 -2.17 -11.88 -13.62
CA ARG A 8 -1.57 -12.81 -14.59
C ARG A 8 -2.61 -13.32 -15.59
N GLU A 9 -3.78 -13.74 -15.10
CA GLU A 9 -4.87 -14.20 -15.95
C GLU A 9 -5.33 -13.10 -16.90
N GLN A 10 -5.65 -11.91 -16.39
CA GLN A 10 -6.16 -10.82 -17.20
C GLN A 10 -5.12 -10.26 -18.16
N TRP A 11 -3.83 -10.34 -17.84
CA TRP A 11 -2.76 -10.03 -18.78
C TRP A 11 -2.73 -10.97 -19.98
N ILE A 12 -2.89 -12.29 -19.74
CA ILE A 12 -2.94 -13.28 -20.83
C ILE A 12 -4.18 -13.04 -21.70
N ARG A 13 -5.35 -12.89 -21.07
CA ARG A 13 -6.60 -12.62 -21.79
C ARG A 13 -6.56 -11.30 -22.56
N ALA A 14 -5.99 -10.24 -21.98
CA ALA A 14 -5.81 -8.95 -22.65
C ALA A 14 -5.01 -9.09 -23.95
N LYS A 15 -3.94 -9.88 -23.92
CA LYS A 15 -3.07 -10.09 -25.08
C LYS A 15 -3.69 -10.97 -26.16
N TYR A 16 -4.24 -12.12 -25.79
CA TYR A 16 -4.55 -13.19 -26.74
C TYR A 16 -6.04 -13.42 -26.98
N GLU A 17 -6.90 -13.10 -26.01
CA GLU A 17 -8.35 -13.25 -26.15
C GLU A 17 -8.99 -11.96 -26.65
N ARG A 18 -8.56 -10.81 -26.09
CA ARG A 18 -9.15 -9.49 -26.37
C ARG A 18 -8.28 -8.62 -27.29
N GLU A 19 -7.03 -9.02 -27.51
CA GLU A 19 -6.07 -8.35 -28.40
C GLU A 19 -5.97 -6.83 -28.12
N GLU A 20 -5.98 -6.44 -26.84
CA GLU A 20 -6.06 -5.04 -26.38
C GLU A 20 -4.81 -4.22 -26.74
N PHE A 21 -3.71 -4.86 -27.13
CA PHE A 21 -2.44 -4.21 -27.46
C PHE A 21 -2.16 -4.09 -28.97
N VAL A 22 -3.12 -4.47 -29.81
CA VAL A 22 -3.02 -4.20 -31.26
C VAL A 22 -3.19 -2.69 -31.48
N ALA A 23 -2.33 -2.08 -32.31
CA ALA A 23 -2.19 -0.63 -32.45
C ALA A 23 -3.52 0.13 -32.69
N THR A 24 -4.50 -0.52 -33.32
CA THR A 24 -5.83 0.04 -33.59
C THR A 24 -6.74 0.15 -32.36
N ARG A 25 -6.44 -0.55 -31.26
CA ARG A 25 -7.25 -0.59 -30.04
C ARG A 25 -6.62 0.14 -28.85
N VAL A 26 -5.37 0.57 -28.98
CA VAL A 26 -4.64 1.24 -27.89
C VAL A 26 -5.11 2.70 -27.79
N CYS A 27 -5.64 3.08 -26.63
CA CYS A 27 -5.85 4.48 -26.30
C CYS A 27 -4.48 5.16 -26.17
N GLN A 28 -4.16 6.06 -27.10
CA GLN A 28 -2.87 6.76 -27.15
C GLN A 28 -2.80 7.95 -26.18
N ASP A 29 -3.92 8.38 -25.59
CA ASP A 29 -3.97 9.48 -24.64
C ASP A 29 -4.00 8.96 -23.18
N PRO A 30 -2.91 9.12 -22.40
CA PRO A 30 -2.88 8.75 -20.99
C PRO A 30 -3.94 9.47 -20.15
N CYS A 31 -4.37 10.67 -20.54
CA CYS A 31 -5.42 11.40 -19.84
C CYS A 31 -6.79 10.71 -19.97
N SER A 32 -7.13 10.25 -21.18
CA SER A 32 -8.32 9.43 -21.42
C SER A 32 -8.23 8.08 -20.73
N ALA A 33 -7.08 7.39 -20.83
CA ALA A 33 -6.87 6.10 -20.18
C ALA A 33 -6.91 6.19 -18.64
N GLY A 34 -6.57 7.35 -18.08
CA GLY A 34 -6.66 7.66 -16.65
C GLY A 34 -8.02 8.17 -16.18
N SER A 35 -9.06 8.06 -17.01
CA SER A 35 -10.43 8.42 -16.65
C SER A 35 -11.32 7.19 -16.67
N HIS A 36 -12.02 6.90 -15.57
CA HIS A 36 -12.87 5.73 -15.48
C HIS A 36 -14.01 5.96 -14.47
N GLU A 37 -15.21 5.51 -14.83
CA GLU A 37 -16.39 5.57 -13.97
C GLU A 37 -17.06 4.19 -13.93
N GLY A 38 -17.55 3.83 -12.75
CA GLY A 38 -18.21 2.55 -12.55
C GLY A 38 -18.50 2.28 -11.09
N PHE A 39 -18.85 1.04 -10.79
CA PHE A 39 -19.17 0.63 -9.43
C PHE A 39 -18.13 -0.35 -8.89
N LEU A 40 -17.76 -0.17 -7.64
CA LEU A 40 -16.94 -1.13 -6.89
C LEU A 40 -17.66 -1.53 -5.62
N TRP A 41 -17.51 -2.79 -5.24
CA TRP A 41 -17.89 -3.24 -3.91
C TRP A 41 -16.84 -2.72 -2.93
N LYS A 42 -17.25 -1.82 -2.04
CA LYS A 42 -16.34 -1.13 -1.10
C LYS A 42 -16.66 -1.52 0.34
N ARG A 43 -15.64 -1.91 1.09
CA ARG A 43 -15.76 -2.17 2.53
C ARG A 43 -16.12 -0.88 3.30
N GLY A 44 -17.00 -1.01 4.29
CA GLY A 44 -17.30 0.03 5.26
C GLY A 44 -16.05 0.43 6.09
N ARG A 45 -16.07 1.62 6.70
CA ARG A 45 -14.98 2.06 7.59
C ARG A 45 -14.91 1.21 8.85
N GLU A 46 -16.07 1.01 9.48
CA GLU A 46 -16.23 0.28 10.74
C GLU A 46 -17.01 -1.03 10.54
N SER A 47 -17.79 -1.10 9.45
CA SER A 47 -18.53 -2.30 9.09
C SER A 47 -17.64 -3.27 8.29
N ARG A 48 -17.79 -4.57 8.58
CA ARG A 48 -17.17 -5.64 7.81
C ARG A 48 -17.85 -5.88 6.46
N GLN A 49 -18.98 -5.23 6.19
CA GLN A 49 -19.74 -5.42 4.96
C GLN A 49 -19.14 -4.61 3.81
N PHE A 50 -19.22 -5.19 2.63
CA PHE A 50 -18.98 -4.50 1.37
C PHE A 50 -20.30 -3.99 0.83
N GLN A 51 -20.29 -2.78 0.28
CA GLN A 51 -21.46 -2.20 -0.36
C GLN A 51 -21.05 -1.59 -1.69
N LYS A 52 -21.93 -1.74 -2.70
CA LYS A 52 -21.72 -1.16 -4.02
C LYS A 52 -21.66 0.36 -3.92
N ARG A 53 -20.64 0.97 -4.51
CA ARG A 53 -20.39 2.42 -4.51
C ARG A 53 -19.95 2.84 -5.90
N ARG A 54 -20.46 3.97 -6.36
CA ARG A 54 -20.02 4.58 -7.61
C ARG A 54 -18.69 5.28 -7.37
N PHE A 55 -17.72 5.01 -8.23
CA PHE A 55 -16.41 5.65 -8.26
C PHE A 55 -16.25 6.39 -9.58
N LEU A 56 -15.54 7.51 -9.53
CA LEU A 56 -15.18 8.31 -10.69
C LEU A 56 -13.72 8.71 -10.53
N LEU A 57 -12.86 8.25 -11.43
CA LEU A 57 -11.46 8.64 -11.56
C LEU A 57 -11.35 9.60 -12.75
N SER A 58 -10.67 10.73 -12.56
CA SER A 58 -10.39 11.69 -13.62
C SER A 58 -8.94 12.14 -13.53
N ALA A 59 -8.13 11.72 -14.50
CA ALA A 59 -6.76 12.18 -14.64
C ALA A 59 -6.68 13.69 -14.89
N ARG A 60 -7.61 14.23 -15.69
CA ARG A 60 -7.68 15.66 -16.00
C ARG A 60 -7.96 16.50 -14.75
N GLU A 61 -8.88 16.08 -13.91
CA GLU A 61 -9.19 16.78 -12.65
C GLU A 61 -8.19 16.47 -11.54
N GLY A 62 -7.29 15.50 -11.72
CA GLY A 62 -6.31 15.12 -10.70
C GLY A 62 -6.90 14.38 -9.50
N VAL A 63 -8.12 13.81 -9.61
CA VAL A 63 -8.85 13.25 -8.47
C VAL A 63 -9.60 11.94 -8.76
N MET A 64 -9.75 11.14 -7.70
CA MET A 64 -10.69 10.03 -7.60
C MET A 64 -11.79 10.38 -6.59
N LYS A 65 -13.05 10.21 -6.97
CA LYS A 65 -14.23 10.47 -6.13
C LYS A 65 -14.98 9.17 -5.93
N TYR A 66 -15.66 9.04 -4.78
CA TYR A 66 -16.68 8.01 -4.63
C TYR A 66 -17.92 8.55 -3.95
N TYR A 67 -19.06 7.99 -4.31
CA TYR A 67 -20.38 8.45 -3.90
C TYR A 67 -21.06 7.38 -3.06
N THR A 68 -21.77 7.82 -2.03
CA THR A 68 -22.73 7.01 -1.31
C THR A 68 -24.09 7.13 -2.01
N LYS A 69 -25.21 7.07 -1.28
CA LYS A 69 -26.55 7.35 -1.84
C LYS A 69 -26.78 8.85 -2.10
N GLU A 70 -25.85 9.71 -1.69
CA GLU A 70 -25.92 11.17 -1.82
C GLU A 70 -25.41 11.64 -3.18
N VAL A 71 -25.87 12.82 -3.60
CA VAL A 71 -25.44 13.47 -4.86
C VAL A 71 -24.00 13.98 -4.77
N SER A 72 -23.59 14.44 -3.58
CA SER A 72 -22.23 14.91 -3.33
C SER A 72 -21.25 13.74 -3.14
N PRO A 73 -19.98 13.90 -3.55
CA PRO A 73 -18.98 12.87 -3.33
C PRO A 73 -18.73 12.71 -1.83
N LYS A 74 -18.70 11.46 -1.36
CA LYS A 74 -18.40 11.15 0.04
C LYS A 74 -16.92 11.39 0.37
N ALA A 75 -16.05 11.25 -0.62
CA ALA A 75 -14.65 11.62 -0.53
C ALA A 75 -14.14 12.06 -1.90
N ILE A 76 -13.20 13.01 -1.90
CA ILE A 76 -12.42 13.46 -3.05
C ILE A 76 -10.97 13.15 -2.70
N ILE A 77 -10.31 12.35 -3.53
CA ILE A 77 -8.98 11.80 -3.26
C ILE A 77 -8.03 12.32 -4.34
N SER A 78 -6.98 13.04 -3.94
CA SER A 78 -5.95 13.51 -4.87
C SER A 78 -5.16 12.34 -5.47
N ILE A 79 -4.93 12.37 -6.78
CA ILE A 79 -4.10 11.40 -7.49
C ILE A 79 -2.65 11.46 -7.00
N GLU A 80 -2.15 12.62 -6.54
CA GLU A 80 -0.77 12.81 -6.06
C GLU A 80 -0.30 11.76 -5.07
N ASN A 81 -1.17 11.40 -4.12
CA ASN A 81 -0.87 10.48 -3.03
C ASN A 81 -1.66 9.17 -3.11
N LEU A 82 -2.34 8.94 -4.24
CA LEU A 82 -3.12 7.74 -4.48
C LEU A 82 -2.19 6.56 -4.81
N ASN A 83 -2.39 5.44 -4.14
CA ASN A 83 -1.75 4.16 -4.46
C ASN A 83 -2.81 3.06 -4.56
N ALA A 84 -2.52 2.04 -5.36
CA ALA A 84 -3.36 0.86 -5.50
C ALA A 84 -2.49 -0.40 -5.56
N MET A 85 -2.92 -1.46 -4.90
CA MET A 85 -2.22 -2.74 -4.88
C MET A 85 -3.20 -3.89 -4.63
N PHE A 86 -3.00 -5.01 -5.34
CA PHE A 86 -3.81 -6.21 -5.13
C PHE A 86 -3.46 -6.89 -3.80
N GLN A 87 -4.49 -7.23 -3.03
CA GLN A 87 -4.40 -7.72 -1.65
C GLN A 87 -5.41 -8.85 -1.44
N THR A 88 -5.40 -9.83 -2.33
CA THR A 88 -6.45 -10.86 -2.48
C THR A 88 -6.60 -11.74 -1.26
N GLU A 89 -5.48 -12.16 -0.65
CA GLU A 89 -5.47 -12.98 0.57
C GLU A 89 -5.97 -12.19 1.78
N LYS A 90 -5.45 -10.96 1.96
CA LYS A 90 -5.83 -10.06 3.06
C LYS A 90 -7.32 -9.70 3.03
N ILE A 91 -7.86 -9.45 1.83
CA ILE A 91 -9.27 -9.09 1.62
C ILE A 91 -10.16 -10.35 1.56
N GLN A 92 -9.57 -11.54 1.41
CA GLN A 92 -10.27 -12.81 1.20
C GLN A 92 -11.20 -12.76 -0.03
N HIS A 93 -10.70 -12.19 -1.12
CA HIS A 93 -11.41 -12.10 -2.39
C HIS A 93 -10.42 -12.17 -3.55
N ALA A 94 -10.71 -12.97 -4.59
CA ALA A 94 -9.83 -13.17 -5.75
C ALA A 94 -9.48 -11.86 -6.48
N HIS A 95 -10.38 -10.87 -6.39
CA HIS A 95 -10.26 -9.54 -7.01
C HIS A 95 -10.08 -8.43 -5.96
N GLY A 96 -9.56 -8.75 -4.77
CA GLY A 96 -9.36 -7.76 -3.70
C GLY A 96 -8.27 -6.74 -4.07
N LEU A 97 -8.65 -5.47 -4.13
CA LEU A 97 -7.75 -4.34 -4.35
C LEU A 97 -7.76 -3.42 -3.12
N GLN A 98 -6.58 -3.08 -2.61
CA GLN A 98 -6.40 -2.06 -1.60
C GLN A 98 -5.99 -0.75 -2.28
N ILE A 99 -6.78 0.30 -2.07
CA ILE A 99 -6.48 1.67 -2.48
C ILE A 99 -6.07 2.44 -1.23
N THR A 100 -4.95 3.15 -1.27
CA THR A 100 -4.49 4.00 -0.18
C THR A 100 -4.30 5.44 -0.64
N TYR A 101 -4.52 6.38 0.28
CA TYR A 101 -4.27 7.81 0.04
C TYR A 101 -3.99 8.53 1.36
N LYS A 102 -3.34 9.70 1.29
CA LYS A 102 -3.10 10.55 2.46
C LYS A 102 -4.31 11.46 2.73
N THR A 103 -4.74 11.52 3.98
CA THR A 103 -5.76 12.44 4.50
C THR A 103 -5.42 12.79 5.94
N ASP A 104 -5.46 14.07 6.30
CA ASP A 104 -5.19 14.54 7.67
C ASP A 104 -3.87 14.01 8.26
N GLY A 105 -2.82 13.94 7.43
CA GLY A 105 -1.50 13.42 7.82
C GLY A 105 -1.42 11.90 8.02
N GLN A 106 -2.50 11.16 7.76
CA GLN A 106 -2.57 9.70 7.90
C GLN A 106 -2.81 9.00 6.56
N THR A 107 -2.37 7.75 6.45
CA THR A 107 -2.74 6.87 5.33
C THR A 107 -4.12 6.27 5.58
N ARG A 108 -5.07 6.55 4.68
CA ARG A 108 -6.40 5.93 4.65
C ARG A 108 -6.39 4.72 3.73
N ASN A 109 -6.85 3.58 4.24
CA ASN A 109 -7.10 2.36 3.47
C ASN A 109 -8.55 2.27 3.01
N LEU A 110 -8.74 2.01 1.72
CA LEU A 110 -9.99 1.52 1.14
C LEU A 110 -9.76 0.10 0.62
N PHE A 111 -10.67 -0.80 0.97
CA PHE A 111 -10.67 -2.17 0.46
C PHE A 111 -11.85 -2.32 -0.48
N VAL A 112 -11.56 -2.67 -1.73
CA VAL A 112 -12.55 -2.78 -2.79
C VAL A 112 -12.37 -4.07 -3.58
N TYR A 113 -13.43 -4.49 -4.28
CA TYR A 113 -13.34 -5.52 -5.30
C TYR A 113 -14.39 -5.28 -6.39
N HIS A 114 -14.26 -6.03 -7.48
CA HIS A 114 -15.30 -6.22 -8.48
C HIS A 114 -15.52 -7.72 -8.73
N GLU A 115 -16.72 -8.11 -9.14
CA GLU A 115 -17.04 -9.52 -9.45
C GLU A 115 -16.31 -10.00 -10.71
N SER A 116 -16.21 -9.12 -11.72
CA SER A 116 -15.37 -9.35 -12.91
C SER A 116 -13.89 -9.05 -12.64
N GLY A 117 -13.03 -10.02 -12.97
CA GLY A 117 -11.58 -9.86 -12.91
C GLY A 117 -11.06 -8.83 -13.93
N LYS A 118 -11.69 -8.72 -15.09
CA LYS A 118 -11.34 -7.71 -16.09
C LYS A 118 -11.54 -6.30 -15.53
N GLU A 119 -12.73 -6.03 -15.00
CA GLU A 119 -13.10 -4.72 -14.47
C GLU A 119 -12.19 -4.26 -13.32
N ILE A 120 -11.82 -5.15 -12.39
CA ILE A 120 -10.90 -4.73 -11.31
C ILE A 120 -9.49 -4.41 -11.83
N VAL A 121 -9.05 -5.11 -12.89
CA VAL A 121 -7.76 -4.87 -13.53
C VAL A 121 -7.81 -3.60 -14.37
N ASP A 122 -8.93 -3.31 -15.03
CA ASP A 122 -9.18 -2.03 -15.71
C ASP A 122 -9.14 -0.87 -14.73
N TRP A 123 -9.80 -0.97 -13.57
CA TRP A 123 -9.70 0.02 -12.48
C TRP A 123 -8.26 0.23 -12.03
N PHE A 124 -7.51 -0.86 -11.82
CA PHE A 124 -6.10 -0.77 -11.41
C PHE A 124 -5.25 -0.08 -12.48
N ASN A 125 -5.45 -0.42 -13.76
CA ASN A 125 -4.71 0.20 -14.88
C ASN A 125 -5.13 1.65 -15.12
N ALA A 126 -6.40 2.01 -14.93
CA ALA A 126 -6.86 3.39 -15.00
C ALA A 126 -6.22 4.24 -13.89
N ILE A 127 -6.14 3.72 -12.66
CA ILE A 127 -5.40 4.39 -11.56
C ILE A 127 -3.93 4.57 -11.95
N ARG A 128 -3.29 3.54 -12.52
CA ARG A 128 -1.90 3.62 -13.00
C ARG A 128 -1.72 4.66 -14.10
N ALA A 129 -2.62 4.72 -15.08
CA ALA A 129 -2.57 5.71 -16.15
C ALA A 129 -2.74 7.14 -15.61
N ALA A 130 -3.68 7.35 -14.69
CA ALA A 130 -3.91 8.64 -14.06
C ALA A 130 -2.70 9.09 -13.21
N ARG A 131 -2.09 8.17 -12.47
CA ARG A 131 -0.83 8.39 -11.73
C ARG A 131 0.34 8.72 -12.65
N TYR A 132 0.48 7.97 -13.75
CA TYR A 132 1.52 8.23 -14.74
C TYR A 132 1.35 9.60 -15.39
N TYR A 133 0.13 9.96 -15.79
CA TYR A 133 -0.20 11.28 -16.32
C TYR A 133 0.20 12.38 -15.32
N TYR A 134 -0.24 12.28 -14.06
CA TYR A 134 0.14 13.22 -12.99
C TYR A 134 1.66 13.35 -12.83
N LEU A 135 2.40 12.24 -12.84
CA LEU A 135 3.85 12.24 -12.70
C LEU A 135 4.55 12.90 -13.89
N ARG A 136 4.11 12.61 -15.13
CA ARG A 136 4.65 13.23 -16.35
C ARG A 136 4.38 14.73 -16.41
N THR A 137 3.23 15.19 -15.94
CA THR A 137 2.89 16.62 -15.92
C THR A 137 3.62 17.37 -14.80
N THR A 138 3.79 16.73 -13.63
CA THR A 138 4.40 17.37 -12.46
C THR A 138 5.94 17.36 -12.53
N PHE A 139 6.52 16.32 -13.15
CA PHE A 139 7.96 16.12 -13.25
C PHE A 139 8.39 15.94 -14.73
N PRO A 140 8.21 16.96 -15.59
CA PRO A 140 8.42 16.82 -17.04
C PRO A 140 9.87 16.51 -17.42
N THR A 141 10.83 16.91 -16.57
CA THR A 141 12.28 16.71 -16.78
C THR A 141 12.78 15.35 -16.29
N VAL A 142 11.99 14.63 -15.49
CA VAL A 142 12.40 13.32 -14.96
C VAL A 142 12.19 12.25 -16.05
N PRO A 143 13.20 11.42 -16.34
CA PRO A 143 13.07 10.33 -17.31
C PRO A 143 11.95 9.36 -16.95
N GLU A 144 11.23 8.88 -17.96
CA GLU A 144 10.12 7.94 -17.78
C GLU A 144 10.49 6.70 -16.93
N PRO A 145 11.65 6.04 -17.11
CA PRO A 145 12.03 4.89 -16.30
C PRO A 145 12.11 5.20 -14.79
N GLU A 146 12.38 6.44 -14.40
CA GLU A 146 12.41 6.87 -13.00
C GLU A 146 10.99 7.16 -12.46
N LEU A 147 10.03 7.43 -13.33
CA LEU A 147 8.62 7.65 -12.96
C LEU A 147 7.84 6.33 -12.80
N ILE A 148 8.15 5.31 -13.61
CA ILE A 148 7.44 4.02 -13.62
C ILE A 148 7.31 3.40 -12.21
N PRO A 149 8.38 3.34 -11.38
CA PRO A 149 8.29 2.81 -10.03
C PRO A 149 7.38 3.62 -9.09
N ARG A 150 7.11 4.89 -9.40
CA ARG A 150 6.31 5.83 -8.58
C ARG A 150 4.81 5.81 -8.91
N ILE A 151 4.41 5.10 -9.97
CA ILE A 151 3.02 5.02 -10.44
C ILE A 151 2.13 4.37 -9.38
N THR A 152 2.47 3.13 -9.01
CA THR A 152 1.82 2.32 -7.97
C THR A 152 2.86 1.41 -7.34
N ARG A 153 2.70 1.08 -6.07
CA ARG A 153 3.67 0.29 -5.30
C ARG A 153 2.99 -0.71 -4.38
N ASN A 154 3.69 -1.81 -4.13
CA ASN A 154 3.32 -2.79 -3.12
C ASN A 154 4.09 -2.52 -1.83
N TYR A 155 3.54 -2.96 -0.71
CA TYR A 155 4.34 -3.09 0.51
C TYR A 155 5.43 -4.15 0.32
N ILE A 156 6.64 -3.86 0.79
CA ILE A 156 7.76 -4.77 0.64
C ILE A 156 7.67 -5.97 1.58
N LYS A 157 7.04 -5.77 2.74
CA LYS A 157 6.67 -6.84 3.68
C LYS A 157 5.46 -6.43 4.51
N GLU A 158 4.62 -7.40 4.79
CA GLU A 158 3.50 -7.29 5.72
C GLU A 158 3.42 -8.53 6.60
N GLY A 159 2.79 -8.40 7.75
CA GLY A 159 2.62 -9.54 8.65
C GLY A 159 2.37 -9.13 10.10
N TYR A 160 2.12 -10.12 10.94
CA TYR A 160 1.94 -9.88 12.37
C TYR A 160 3.28 -9.81 13.10
N MET A 161 3.40 -8.84 13.99
CA MET A 161 4.42 -8.80 15.05
C MET A 161 3.77 -8.31 16.34
N GLU A 162 4.31 -8.69 17.50
CA GLU A 162 3.97 -8.03 18.76
C GLU A 162 4.81 -6.76 18.92
N LYS A 163 4.25 -5.69 19.50
CA LYS A 163 4.98 -4.48 19.88
C LYS A 163 4.66 -4.04 21.30
N THR A 164 5.62 -3.42 21.97
CA THR A 164 5.41 -2.71 23.25
C THR A 164 5.24 -1.20 23.05
N GLY A 165 5.04 -0.46 24.14
CA GLY A 165 4.91 0.99 24.16
C GLY A 165 6.27 1.71 24.25
N PRO A 166 6.25 3.06 24.25
CA PRO A 166 7.45 3.90 24.27
C PRO A 166 8.38 3.62 25.45
N LYS A 167 7.82 3.26 26.61
CA LYS A 167 8.59 3.02 27.84
C LYS A 167 9.13 1.59 27.91
N GLN A 168 8.78 0.72 26.95
CA GLN A 168 9.15 -0.69 26.88
C GLN A 168 8.75 -1.50 28.14
N LYS A 169 7.80 -0.97 28.92
CA LYS A 169 7.26 -1.59 30.15
C LYS A 169 5.82 -2.05 29.95
N GLU A 170 5.17 -1.54 28.91
CA GLU A 170 3.80 -1.90 28.56
C GLU A 170 3.74 -3.33 28.01
N ALA A 171 2.60 -3.99 28.22
CA ALA A 171 2.37 -5.31 27.65
C ALA A 171 2.48 -5.28 26.13
N PHE A 172 3.11 -6.31 25.57
CA PHE A 172 3.20 -6.51 24.13
C PHE A 172 1.80 -6.75 23.54
N LYS A 173 1.54 -6.14 22.39
CA LYS A 173 0.27 -6.27 21.66
C LYS A 173 0.56 -6.67 20.22
N VAL A 174 -0.14 -7.70 19.73
CA VAL A 174 -0.11 -8.13 18.33
C VAL A 174 -0.68 -7.03 17.43
N ARG A 175 0.03 -6.70 16.35
CA ARG A 175 -0.39 -5.72 15.34
C ARG A 175 -0.04 -6.24 13.95
N TRP A 176 -0.84 -5.88 12.96
CA TRP A 176 -0.51 -6.08 11.55
C TRP A 176 0.40 -4.95 11.10
N PHE A 177 1.58 -5.26 10.58
CA PHE A 177 2.54 -4.29 10.09
C PHE A 177 2.55 -4.26 8.56
N CYS A 178 2.74 -3.07 8.00
CA CYS A 178 2.95 -2.83 6.57
C CYS A 178 4.20 -1.97 6.39
N LEU A 179 5.20 -2.43 5.65
CA LEU A 179 6.40 -1.67 5.32
C LEU A 179 6.32 -1.15 3.89
N ASP A 180 6.25 0.18 3.75
CA ASP A 180 6.30 0.90 2.48
C ASP A 180 7.70 1.48 2.30
N SER A 181 8.41 1.07 1.25
CA SER A 181 9.76 1.56 0.97
C SER A 181 9.78 2.97 0.41
N GLN A 182 8.79 3.36 -0.39
CA GLN A 182 8.77 4.67 -1.05
C GLN A 182 8.42 5.77 -0.05
N ASP A 183 7.40 5.53 0.79
CA ASP A 183 7.08 6.44 1.89
C ASP A 183 8.03 6.25 3.09
N ARG A 184 8.94 5.27 3.03
CA ARG A 184 9.84 4.83 4.12
C ARG A 184 9.11 4.68 5.46
N ASN A 185 7.91 4.10 5.45
CA ASN A 185 7.03 4.05 6.61
C ASN A 185 6.71 2.60 6.98
N LEU A 186 6.98 2.24 8.23
CA LEU A 186 6.47 1.03 8.88
C LEU A 186 5.19 1.37 9.64
N MET A 187 4.04 1.11 9.04
CA MET A 187 2.72 1.32 9.64
C MET A 187 2.29 0.09 10.44
N TYR A 188 1.53 0.29 11.52
CA TYR A 188 0.92 -0.80 12.26
C TYR A 188 -0.56 -0.58 12.54
N LEU A 189 -1.37 -1.62 12.33
CA LEU A 189 -2.82 -1.63 12.45
C LEU A 189 -3.27 -2.63 13.53
N LYS A 190 -4.47 -2.42 14.09
CA LYS A 190 -5.06 -3.39 15.03
C LYS A 190 -5.51 -4.63 14.25
N ASN A 191 -6.16 -4.43 13.10
CA ASN A 191 -6.52 -5.47 12.15
C ASN A 191 -6.01 -5.11 10.74
N PRO A 192 -5.71 -6.10 9.88
CA PRO A 192 -5.19 -5.86 8.53
C PRO A 192 -6.12 -5.01 7.62
N LEU A 193 -7.43 -5.08 7.89
CA LEU A 193 -8.47 -4.37 7.13
C LEU A 193 -8.97 -3.09 7.82
N ASP A 194 -8.22 -2.56 8.79
CA ASP A 194 -8.55 -1.28 9.42
C ASP A 194 -8.36 -0.12 8.43
N ALA A 195 -9.25 0.86 8.50
CA ALA A 195 -9.23 2.04 7.65
C ALA A 195 -8.00 2.95 7.89
N PHE A 196 -7.46 2.96 9.11
CA PHE A 196 -6.31 3.79 9.49
C PHE A 196 -5.34 3.00 10.34
N ALA A 197 -4.05 3.37 10.24
CA ALA A 197 -3.04 2.85 11.13
C ALA A 197 -3.22 3.37 12.55
N GLN A 198 -2.81 2.55 13.54
CA GLN A 198 -2.70 2.98 14.94
C GLN A 198 -1.46 3.85 15.17
N GLY A 199 -0.50 3.78 14.25
CA GLY A 199 0.68 4.63 14.21
C GLY A 199 1.63 4.17 13.11
N GLN A 200 2.69 4.94 12.92
CA GLN A 200 3.71 4.70 11.91
C GLN A 200 5.08 5.02 12.46
N VAL A 201 6.10 4.39 11.88
CA VAL A 201 7.51 4.64 12.16
C VAL A 201 8.17 4.98 10.84
N PHE A 202 8.70 6.19 10.73
CA PHE A 202 9.57 6.54 9.61
C PHE A 202 10.88 5.77 9.72
N ILE A 203 11.37 5.23 8.62
CA ILE A 203 12.60 4.42 8.51
C ILE A 203 13.62 5.22 7.71
N GLY A 204 14.39 6.06 8.39
CA GLY A 204 15.42 6.90 7.77
C GLY A 204 16.67 6.11 7.39
N ARG A 205 17.77 6.82 7.17
CA ARG A 205 19.03 6.24 6.71
C ARG A 205 19.98 5.90 7.86
N ARG A 206 20.98 5.08 7.58
CA ARG A 206 21.98 4.66 8.57
C ARG A 206 22.79 5.83 9.11
N ASP A 207 23.17 6.76 8.24
CA ASP A 207 23.88 8.01 8.59
C ASP A 207 23.00 8.98 9.40
N GLU A 208 21.68 8.81 9.38
CA GLU A 208 20.73 9.56 10.21
C GLU A 208 20.44 8.88 11.56
N GLY A 209 21.17 7.83 11.92
CA GLY A 209 21.00 7.12 13.20
C GLY A 209 19.90 6.06 13.20
N TYR A 210 19.46 5.61 12.02
CA TYR A 210 18.53 4.47 11.90
C TYR A 210 19.28 3.15 11.78
N GLU A 211 18.86 2.15 12.56
CA GLU A 211 19.45 0.81 12.55
C GLU A 211 18.39 -0.23 12.88
N VAL A 212 18.59 -1.46 12.42
CA VAL A 212 17.79 -2.61 12.85
C VAL A 212 18.71 -3.70 13.40
N ARG A 213 18.39 -4.20 14.60
CA ARG A 213 19.17 -5.21 15.31
C ARG A 213 18.30 -6.43 15.62
N ALA A 214 18.91 -7.61 15.58
CA ALA A 214 18.29 -8.82 16.11
C ALA A 214 18.37 -8.82 17.65
N GLY A 215 17.30 -9.22 18.30
CA GLY A 215 17.21 -9.30 19.75
C GLY A 215 16.54 -8.08 20.40
N LEU A 216 16.62 -8.04 21.72
CA LEU A 216 16.02 -7.01 22.58
C LEU A 216 17.10 -6.01 22.99
N PRO A 217 16.73 -4.75 23.27
CA PRO A 217 17.67 -3.80 23.84
C PRO A 217 18.02 -4.16 25.29
N GLN A 218 19.13 -3.61 25.78
CA GLN A 218 19.61 -3.86 27.13
C GLN A 218 18.56 -3.42 28.16
N GLY A 219 18.15 -4.35 29.04
CA GLY A 219 17.17 -4.07 30.11
C GLY A 219 15.74 -4.50 29.81
N VAL A 220 15.38 -4.84 28.56
CA VAL A 220 14.07 -5.42 28.24
C VAL A 220 14.12 -6.92 28.48
N ARG A 221 13.30 -7.41 29.43
CA ARG A 221 13.19 -8.83 29.75
C ARG A 221 11.86 -9.39 29.27
N VAL A 222 11.91 -10.46 28.48
CA VAL A 222 10.75 -11.35 28.21
C VAL A 222 10.97 -12.69 28.87
N LYS A 223 9.89 -13.33 29.30
CA LYS A 223 9.91 -14.58 30.09
C LYS A 223 10.58 -15.76 29.37
N LYS A 224 10.66 -15.74 28.04
CA LYS A 224 11.27 -16.78 27.19
C LYS A 224 12.06 -16.11 26.06
N ARG A 225 13.07 -16.81 25.52
CA ARG A 225 13.74 -16.39 24.27
C ARG A 225 12.67 -16.24 23.19
N LYS A 226 12.60 -15.07 22.57
CA LYS A 226 11.69 -14.76 21.48
C LYS A 226 12.49 -14.16 20.31
N PRO A 227 12.08 -14.40 19.07
CA PRO A 227 12.70 -13.83 17.88
C PRO A 227 12.33 -12.34 17.79
N ALA A 228 13.10 -11.51 18.51
CA ALA A 228 12.82 -10.08 18.66
C ALA A 228 13.63 -9.22 17.67
N ILE A 229 13.10 -8.06 17.34
CA ILE A 229 13.76 -7.04 16.50
C ILE A 229 13.74 -5.73 17.27
N THR A 230 14.88 -5.03 17.27
CA THR A 230 14.98 -3.66 17.76
C THR A 230 15.23 -2.74 16.58
N VAL A 231 14.29 -1.83 16.32
CA VAL A 231 14.43 -0.75 15.32
C VAL A 231 14.82 0.52 16.05
N VAL A 232 16.04 0.97 15.83
CA VAL A 232 16.62 2.18 16.41
C VAL A 232 16.26 3.37 15.52
N THR A 233 15.77 4.44 16.13
CA THR A 233 15.61 5.75 15.49
C THR A 233 16.25 6.82 16.36
N PRO A 234 16.50 8.04 15.84
CA PRO A 234 17.06 9.14 16.64
C PRO A 234 16.24 9.51 17.88
N MET A 235 14.93 9.24 17.84
CA MET A 235 14.02 9.64 18.91
C MET A 235 13.83 8.54 19.94
N ARG A 236 13.81 7.26 19.53
CA ARG A 236 13.65 6.11 20.43
C ARG A 236 13.90 4.79 19.72
N GLU A 237 14.02 3.73 20.53
CA GLU A 237 14.00 2.36 20.05
C GLU A 237 12.58 1.76 20.07
N PHE A 238 12.25 1.04 19.00
CA PHE A 238 11.04 0.24 18.90
C PHE A 238 11.38 -1.23 19.01
N VAL A 239 10.65 -1.95 19.88
CA VAL A 239 10.86 -3.38 20.11
C VAL A 239 9.69 -4.17 19.56
N PHE A 240 10.00 -5.09 18.65
CA PHE A 240 9.05 -6.00 18.02
C PHE A 240 9.40 -7.46 18.31
N ILE A 241 8.38 -8.31 18.31
CA ILE A 241 8.52 -9.75 18.47
C ILE A 241 7.85 -10.41 17.27
N CYS A 242 8.60 -11.23 16.54
CA CYS A 242 8.12 -12.01 15.41
C CYS A 242 7.55 -13.35 15.89
N GLU A 243 6.85 -14.04 14.99
CA GLU A 243 6.30 -15.37 15.27
C GLU A 243 7.41 -16.43 15.40
N ASN A 244 8.42 -16.37 14.55
CA ASN A 244 9.52 -17.33 14.46
C ASN A 244 10.80 -16.67 13.90
N ASP A 245 11.94 -17.37 13.94
CA ASP A 245 13.23 -16.86 13.46
C ASP A 245 13.28 -16.61 11.95
N ARG A 246 12.40 -17.26 11.17
CA ARG A 246 12.29 -16.99 9.73
C ARG A 246 11.64 -15.62 9.50
N GLU A 247 10.50 -15.36 10.12
CA GLU A 247 9.84 -14.04 10.04
C GLU A 247 10.76 -12.93 10.54
N GLN A 248 11.53 -13.18 11.61
CA GLN A 248 12.50 -12.22 12.13
C GLN A 248 13.55 -11.84 11.08
N ARG A 249 14.18 -12.83 10.44
CA ARG A 249 15.18 -12.58 9.38
C ARG A 249 14.55 -11.81 8.22
N GLU A 250 13.39 -12.25 7.72
CA GLU A 250 12.71 -11.57 6.62
C GLU A 250 12.34 -10.11 6.95
N TRP A 251 11.92 -9.82 8.19
CA TRP A 251 11.64 -8.45 8.63
C TRP A 251 12.91 -7.61 8.76
N ILE A 252 13.99 -8.16 9.30
CA ILE A 252 15.29 -7.49 9.39
C ILE A 252 15.82 -7.16 7.99
N ASP A 253 15.75 -8.12 7.06
CA ASP A 253 16.21 -7.94 5.68
C ASP A 253 15.38 -6.85 4.97
N ALA A 254 14.06 -6.87 5.11
CA ALA A 254 13.18 -5.85 4.53
C ALA A 254 13.46 -4.45 5.11
N LEU A 255 13.64 -4.32 6.43
CA LEU A 255 13.97 -3.05 7.08
C LEU A 255 15.35 -2.53 6.67
N ASN A 256 16.37 -3.40 6.65
CA ASN A 256 17.70 -3.04 6.17
C ASN A 256 17.67 -2.60 4.70
N GLY A 257 16.86 -3.25 3.86
CA GLY A 257 16.65 -2.85 2.48
C GLY A 257 16.15 -1.41 2.35
N VAL A 258 15.24 -0.96 3.21
CA VAL A 258 14.77 0.44 3.23
C VAL A 258 15.83 1.39 3.78
N ILE A 259 16.51 1.01 4.87
CA ILE A 259 17.56 1.84 5.48
C ILE A 259 18.70 2.11 4.49
N ALA A 260 19.06 1.12 3.67
CA ALA A 260 20.11 1.21 2.67
C ALA A 260 19.72 2.01 1.41
N GLN A 261 18.43 2.26 1.17
CA GLN A 261 17.99 3.06 0.03
C GLN A 261 18.39 4.54 0.19
N PRO A 262 18.88 5.19 -0.88
CA PRO A 262 19.01 6.64 -0.92
C PRO A 262 17.65 7.31 -0.66
N LEU A 263 17.65 8.56 -0.17
CA LEU A 263 16.43 9.37 -0.20
C LEU A 263 16.14 9.71 -1.66
N THR A 264 15.07 9.14 -2.20
CA THR A 264 14.54 9.60 -3.48
C THR A 264 13.88 10.96 -3.25
N GLY A 265 14.42 11.99 -3.90
CA GLY A 265 13.82 13.33 -3.97
C GLY A 265 12.54 13.38 -4.81
#